data_AF-W2QR78-F1
#
_entry.id   AF-W2QR78-F1
#
_cell.length_a   1.000
_cell.length_b   1.000
_cell.length_c   1.000
_cell.angle_alpha   90.00
_cell.angle_beta   90.00
_cell.angle_gamma   90.00
#
_symmetry.space_group_name_H-M   'P 1'
#
loop_
_entity.id
_entity.type
_entity.pdbx_description
1 polymer ?
#
loop_
_entity_poly.entity_id
_entity_poly.type
_entity_poly.pdbx_seq_one_letter_code
_entity_poly.pdbx_strand_id
1 'polypeptide(L)'
;MVIPRIKAVWPIGKRVVLQHDNAKPHVATDGPEVLAASKTIEDLVDNVDTTVKQLIYPAIDRVFVTIQPELQASMDVNGSNKYMVPHLSNSQIEKRNGLLPRSLPSTALVYVKAKVLKFG
;
A
#
# COMPACT_ATOMS: atom_id res chain seq x y z
N MET A 1 -10.62 17.06 -5.52
CA MET A 1 -9.15 16.89 -5.35
C MET A 1 -8.85 16.22 -4.01
N VAL A 2 -7.95 15.25 -3.99
CA VAL A 2 -7.68 14.39 -2.80
C VAL A 2 -6.84 15.10 -1.72
N ILE A 3 -5.80 15.84 -2.10
CA ILE A 3 -4.86 16.47 -1.15
C ILE A 3 -5.54 17.45 -0.16
N PRO A 4 -6.43 18.37 -0.58
CA PRO A 4 -7.13 19.24 0.36
C PRO A 4 -7.98 18.48 1.38
N ARG A 5 -8.59 17.35 0.99
CA ARG A 5 -9.40 16.53 1.89
C ARG A 5 -8.55 15.80 2.92
N ILE A 6 -7.39 15.27 2.51
CA ILE A 6 -6.41 14.70 3.44
C ILE A 6 -6.00 15.74 4.48
N LYS A 7 -5.64 16.96 4.05
CA LYS A 7 -5.27 18.05 4.98
C LYS A 7 -6.38 18.38 5.98
N ALA A 8 -7.64 18.26 5.60
CA ALA A 8 -8.78 18.55 6.48
C ALA A 8 -8.97 17.52 7.61
N VAL A 9 -8.54 16.27 7.41
CA VAL A 9 -8.73 15.17 8.38
C VAL A 9 -7.44 14.73 9.07
N TRP A 10 -6.29 15.25 8.64
CA TRP A 10 -4.98 14.81 9.13
C TRP A 10 -4.64 15.43 10.51
N PRO A 11 -4.11 14.64 11.46
CA PRO A 11 -3.69 15.17 12.75
C PRO A 11 -2.53 16.17 12.59
N ILE A 12 -2.65 17.33 13.23
CA ILE A 12 -1.69 18.43 13.17
C ILE A 12 -0.30 17.95 13.68
N GLY A 13 0.76 18.39 13.01
CA GLY A 13 2.15 18.16 13.43
C GLY A 13 2.79 16.85 12.98
N LYS A 14 2.13 16.06 12.10
CA LYS A 14 2.70 14.83 11.52
C LYS A 14 3.04 15.03 10.04
N ARG A 15 4.26 14.64 9.65
CA ARG A 15 4.68 14.59 8.23
C ARG A 15 3.90 13.50 7.50
N VAL A 16 3.39 13.83 6.31
CA VAL A 16 2.76 12.88 5.38
C VAL A 16 3.78 12.47 4.33
N VAL A 17 3.92 11.17 4.10
CA VAL A 17 4.64 10.62 2.94
C VAL A 17 3.59 10.03 2.00
N LEU A 18 3.60 10.46 0.74
CA LEU A 18 2.72 9.92 -0.29
C LEU A 18 3.52 8.90 -1.10
N GLN A 19 3.06 7.66 -1.10
CA GLN A 19 3.57 6.60 -1.96
C GLN A 19 2.51 6.31 -3.03
N HIS A 20 2.85 6.53 -4.28
CA HIS A 20 2.05 6.18 -5.45
C HIS A 20 2.99 5.68 -6.55
N ASP A 21 2.45 4.95 -7.51
CA ASP A 21 3.19 4.55 -8.71
C ASP A 21 3.27 5.71 -9.71
N ASN A 22 4.25 5.67 -10.63
CA ASN A 22 4.37 6.67 -11.70
C ASN A 22 3.50 6.28 -12.91
N ALA A 23 2.29 5.77 -12.67
CA ALA A 23 1.35 5.43 -13.72
C ALA A 23 0.89 6.69 -14.44
N LYS A 24 0.83 6.64 -15.78
CA LYS A 24 0.06 7.64 -16.52
C LYS A 24 -1.41 7.46 -16.13
N PRO A 25 -2.26 8.50 -16.18
CA PRO A 25 -3.69 8.32 -15.99
C PRO A 25 -4.18 7.26 -16.99
N HIS A 26 -4.47 6.06 -16.50
CA HIS A 26 -4.90 4.95 -17.33
C HIS A 26 -6.43 4.92 -17.34
N VAL A 27 -6.95 4.83 -18.57
CA VAL A 27 -8.33 4.50 -18.96
C VAL A 27 -9.28 5.69 -19.05
N ALA A 28 -9.91 5.79 -20.23
CA ALA A 28 -11.07 6.64 -20.48
C ALA A 28 -12.26 6.09 -19.66
N THR A 29 -13.12 6.97 -19.16
CA THR A 29 -14.22 6.63 -18.23
C THR A 29 -15.26 5.64 -18.79
N ASP A 30 -15.15 5.28 -20.06
CA ASP A 30 -15.99 4.35 -20.83
C ASP A 30 -15.33 2.98 -21.10
N GLY A 31 -14.20 2.68 -20.46
CA GLY A 31 -13.53 1.38 -20.61
C GLY A 31 -14.44 0.20 -20.22
N PRO A 32 -14.32 -0.96 -20.90
CA PRO A 32 -15.19 -2.12 -20.67
C PRO A 32 -15.12 -2.67 -19.24
N GLU A 33 -13.99 -2.51 -18.54
CA GLU A 33 -13.85 -2.89 -17.14
C GLU A 33 -14.67 -2.00 -16.20
N VAL A 34 -14.77 -0.70 -16.50
CA VAL A 34 -15.56 0.26 -15.71
C VAL A 34 -17.05 -0.03 -15.88
N LEU A 35 -17.49 -0.32 -17.12
CA LEU A 35 -18.87 -0.69 -17.43
C LEU A 35 -19.26 -2.08 -16.88
N ALA A 36 -18.29 -2.99 -16.71
CA ALA A 36 -18.52 -4.30 -16.10
C ALA A 36 -18.67 -4.22 -14.58
N ALA A 37 -17.97 -3.29 -13.92
CA ALA A 37 -18.05 -3.08 -12.48
C ALA A 37 -19.28 -2.26 -12.06
N SER A 38 -19.79 -1.42 -12.96
CA SER A 38 -20.88 -0.49 -12.67
C SER A 38 -21.68 -0.12 -13.92
N LYS A 39 -23.01 -0.03 -13.79
CA LYS A 39 -23.91 0.33 -14.91
C LYS A 39 -23.97 1.84 -15.16
N THR A 40 -23.74 2.63 -14.11
CA THR A 40 -23.75 4.11 -14.14
C THR A 40 -22.57 4.67 -13.34
N ILE A 41 -22.32 5.97 -13.46
CA ILE A 41 -21.32 6.63 -12.61
C ILE A 41 -21.80 6.65 -11.16
N GLU A 42 -23.10 6.85 -10.95
CA GLU A 42 -23.73 6.89 -9.63
C GLU A 42 -23.57 5.55 -8.90
N ASP A 43 -23.84 4.44 -9.59
CA ASP A 43 -23.65 3.09 -9.07
C ASP A 43 -22.19 2.85 -8.67
N LEU A 44 -21.23 3.40 -9.43
CA LEU A 44 -19.81 3.28 -9.13
C LEU A 44 -19.45 4.07 -7.87
N VAL A 45 -19.95 5.30 -7.74
CA VAL A 45 -19.72 6.14 -6.56
C VAL A 45 -20.30 5.47 -5.31
N ASP A 46 -21.52 4.96 -5.37
CA ASP A 46 -22.18 4.31 -4.24
C ASP A 46 -21.49 3.00 -3.83
N ASN A 47 -21.01 2.21 -4.81
CA ASN A 47 -20.24 1.01 -4.55
C ASN A 47 -18.89 1.32 -3.87
N VAL A 48 -18.19 2.36 -4.34
CA VAL A 48 -16.91 2.79 -3.74
C VAL A 48 -17.14 3.33 -2.33
N ASP A 49 -18.14 4.19 -2.13
CA ASP A 49 -18.46 4.76 -0.82
C ASP A 49 -18.85 3.67 0.20
N THR A 50 -19.68 2.71 -0.22
CA THR A 50 -20.03 1.54 0.59
C THR A 50 -18.81 0.72 0.95
N THR A 51 -17.94 0.42 -0.03
CA THR A 51 -16.71 -0.35 0.19
C THR A 51 -15.76 0.35 1.17
N VAL A 52 -15.59 1.67 1.03
CA VAL A 52 -14.75 2.47 1.92
C VAL A 52 -15.33 2.49 3.35
N LYS A 53 -16.65 2.60 3.50
CA LYS A 53 -17.33 2.54 4.82
C LYS A 53 -17.20 1.17 5.48
N GLN A 54 -17.14 0.10 4.69
CA GLN A 54 -16.96 -1.27 5.17
C GLN A 54 -15.48 -1.66 5.37
N LEU A 55 -14.55 -0.76 5.07
CA LEU A 55 -13.12 -1.04 5.13
C LEU A 55 -12.68 -1.40 6.56
N ILE A 56 -12.04 -2.56 6.68
CA ILE A 56 -11.55 -3.08 7.96
C ILE A 56 -10.14 -2.52 8.19
N TYR A 57 -9.98 -1.54 9.09
CA TYR A 57 -8.68 -0.92 9.37
C TYR A 57 -7.54 -1.92 9.66
N PRO A 58 -7.74 -3.00 10.44
CA PRO A 58 -6.72 -4.05 10.59
C PRO A 58 -6.23 -4.67 9.28
N ALA A 59 -7.07 -4.76 8.24
CA ALA A 59 -6.64 -5.23 6.93
C ALA A 59 -5.63 -4.25 6.29
N ILE A 60 -5.85 -2.95 6.46
CA ILE A 60 -4.91 -1.91 6.00
C ILE A 60 -3.58 -2.00 6.77
N ASP A 61 -3.62 -2.16 8.10
CA ASP A 61 -2.40 -2.31 8.91
C ASP A 61 -1.57 -3.53 8.47
N ARG A 62 -2.24 -4.63 8.13
CA ARG A 62 -1.58 -5.82 7.57
C ARG A 62 -0.92 -5.54 6.23
N VAL A 63 -1.53 -4.75 5.35
CA VAL A 63 -0.90 -4.34 4.08
C VAL A 63 0.37 -3.52 4.36
N PHE A 64 0.32 -2.55 5.27
CA PHE A 64 1.48 -1.72 5.61
C PHE A 64 2.63 -2.47 6.28
N VAL A 65 2.36 -3.51 7.08
CA VAL A 65 3.43 -4.32 7.66
C VAL A 65 4.01 -5.29 6.62
N THR A 66 3.19 -5.86 5.74
CA THR A 66 3.61 -6.82 4.71
C THR A 66 4.42 -6.19 3.58
N ILE A 67 4.16 -4.93 3.22
CA ILE A 67 4.94 -4.26 2.16
C ILE A 67 6.42 -4.09 2.55
N GLN A 68 6.75 -4.03 3.85
CA GLN A 68 8.11 -3.81 4.34
C GLN A 68 9.06 -4.98 4.02
N PRO A 69 8.75 -6.25 4.38
CA PRO A 69 9.60 -7.38 4.02
C PRO A 69 9.53 -7.70 2.52
N GLU A 70 8.43 -7.40 1.82
CA GLU A 70 8.38 -7.54 0.35
C GLU A 70 9.39 -6.60 -0.33
N LEU A 71 9.43 -5.33 0.09
CA LEU A 71 10.46 -4.40 -0.38
C LEU A 71 11.86 -4.91 -0.05
N GLN A 72 12.08 -5.46 1.16
CA GLN A 72 13.36 -6.08 1.53
C GLN A 72 13.72 -7.27 0.64
N ALA A 73 12.79 -8.19 0.41
CA ALA A 73 12.98 -9.36 -0.43
C ALA A 73 13.32 -8.97 -1.87
N SER A 74 12.64 -7.96 -2.42
CA SER A 74 12.96 -7.43 -3.75
C SER A 74 14.39 -6.86 -3.81
N MET A 75 14.82 -6.13 -2.78
CA MET A 75 16.18 -5.59 -2.69
C MET A 75 17.24 -6.68 -2.59
N ASP A 76 16.92 -7.82 -1.96
CA ASP A 76 17.82 -8.96 -1.88
C ASP A 76 18.03 -9.68 -3.22
N VAL A 77 17.07 -9.57 -4.14
CA VAL A 77 17.16 -10.06 -5.52
C VAL A 77 17.39 -8.93 -6.54
N ASN A 78 18.10 -7.87 -6.13
CA ASN A 78 18.50 -6.74 -6.98
C ASN A 78 17.32 -6.00 -7.65
N GLY A 79 16.21 -5.82 -6.92
CA GLY A 79 15.01 -5.13 -7.41
C GLY A 79 14.13 -5.97 -8.34
N SER A 80 14.41 -7.27 -8.48
CA SER A 80 13.54 -8.19 -9.23
C SER A 80 12.27 -8.52 -8.44
N ASN A 81 11.19 -8.86 -9.15
CA ASN A 81 9.97 -9.42 -8.56
C ASN A 81 10.03 -10.94 -8.35
N LYS A 82 11.16 -11.58 -8.71
CA LYS A 82 11.37 -13.03 -8.55
C LYS A 82 11.90 -13.35 -7.15
N TYR A 83 11.07 -13.13 -6.13
CA TYR A 83 11.35 -13.48 -4.74
C TYR A 83 10.23 -14.33 -4.13
N MET A 84 10.53 -15.04 -3.06
CA MET A 84 9.51 -15.71 -2.24
C MET A 84 8.83 -14.68 -1.37
N VAL A 85 7.49 -14.63 -1.43
CA VAL A 85 6.69 -13.69 -0.64
C VAL A 85 6.91 -13.98 0.86
N PRO A 86 7.39 -13.01 1.64
CA PRO A 86 7.62 -13.23 3.07
C PRO A 86 6.29 -13.34 3.83
N HIS A 87 6.08 -14.46 4.52
CA HIS A 87 4.89 -14.66 5.35
C HIS A 87 5.17 -14.30 6.81
N LEU A 88 4.60 -13.19 7.28
CA LEU A 88 4.83 -12.65 8.63
C LEU A 88 3.94 -13.27 9.72
N SER A 89 2.99 -14.14 9.36
CA SER A 89 1.98 -14.66 10.30
C SER A 89 1.27 -13.55 11.09
N ASN A 90 0.82 -12.49 10.40
CA ASN A 90 0.27 -11.26 10.98
C ASN A 90 -0.75 -11.50 12.10
N SER A 91 -1.66 -12.47 11.93
CA SER A 91 -2.64 -12.82 12.98
C SER A 91 -2.01 -13.31 14.29
N GLN A 92 -0.90 -14.06 14.21
CA GLN A 92 -0.18 -14.51 15.41
C GLN A 92 0.52 -13.34 16.10
N ILE A 93 1.07 -12.39 15.34
CA ILE A 93 1.69 -11.17 15.88
C ILE A 93 0.64 -10.33 16.61
N GLU A 94 -0.52 -10.09 15.98
CA GLU A 94 -1.64 -9.37 16.60
C GLU A 94 -2.11 -10.07 17.88
N LYS A 95 -2.29 -11.39 17.87
CA LYS A 95 -2.70 -12.15 19.06
C LYS A 95 -1.71 -12.05 20.21
N ARG A 96 -0.40 -11.96 19.91
CA ARG A 96 0.66 -11.88 20.93
C ARG A 96 0.86 -10.46 21.46
N ASN A 97 0.80 -9.46 20.59
CA ASN A 97 1.22 -8.09 20.90
C ASN A 97 0.04 -7.10 21.02
N GLY A 98 -1.18 -7.54 20.72
CA GLY A 98 -2.38 -6.70 20.60
C GLY A 98 -2.45 -5.91 19.29
N LEU A 99 -1.31 -5.45 18.77
CA LEU A 99 -1.19 -4.67 17.53
C LEU A 99 -0.01 -5.16 16.68
N LEU A 100 -0.07 -4.87 15.38
CA LEU A 100 1.07 -5.06 14.48
C LEU A 100 2.17 -4.02 14.77
N PRO A 101 3.46 -4.39 14.58
CA PRO A 101 4.54 -3.42 14.67
C PRO A 101 4.40 -2.39 13.54
N ARG A 102 4.65 -1.12 13.86
CA ARG A 102 4.65 -0.04 12.84
C ARG A 102 5.79 -0.19 11.84
N SER A 103 6.91 -0.77 12.27
CA SER A 103 8.10 -0.98 11.45
C SER A 103 8.74 -2.30 11.78
N LEU A 104 9.20 -3.01 10.75
CA LEU A 104 10.01 -4.21 10.89
C LEU A 104 11.51 -3.85 10.81
N PRO A 105 12.39 -4.63 11.45
CA PRO A 105 13.83 -4.43 11.34
C PRO A 105 14.29 -4.53 9.89
N SER A 106 15.17 -3.63 9.46
CA SER A 106 15.84 -3.72 8.17
C SER A 106 17.34 -3.95 8.37
N THR A 107 17.95 -4.82 7.57
CA THR A 107 19.39 -5.10 7.70
C THR A 107 20.21 -3.97 7.09
N ALA A 108 21.37 -3.66 7.68
CA ALA A 108 22.29 -2.67 7.12
C ALA A 108 22.76 -3.05 5.70
N LEU A 109 22.81 -4.35 5.40
CA LEU A 109 23.17 -4.87 4.07
C LEU A 109 22.16 -4.46 3.00
N VAL A 110 20.87 -4.47 3.32
CA VAL A 110 19.81 -4.03 2.39
C VAL A 110 19.97 -2.55 2.06
N TYR A 111 20.27 -1.71 3.05
CA TYR A 111 20.56 -0.29 2.82
C TYR A 111 21.78 -0.10 1.92
N VAL A 112 22.86 -0.85 2.14
CA VAL A 112 24.08 -0.77 1.33
C VAL A 112 23.81 -1.21 -0.11
N LYS A 113 23.11 -2.33 -0.33
CA LYS A 113 22.73 -2.80 -1.67
C LYS A 113 21.90 -1.75 -2.42
N ALA A 114 20.89 -1.18 -1.77
CA ALA A 114 20.04 -0.15 -2.36
C ALA A 114 20.82 1.11 -2.76
N LYS A 115 21.86 1.48 -2.01
CA LYS A 115 22.69 2.65 -2.32
C LYS A 115 23.66 2.43 -3.48
N VAL A 116 24.07 1.18 -3.71
CA VAL A 116 25.02 0.79 -4.76
C VAL A 116 24.32 0.55 -6.11
N LEU A 117 23.02 0.23 -6.09
CA LEU A 117 22.17 0.23 -7.29
C LEU A 117 22.09 1.65 -7.87
N LYS A 118 23.01 1.97 -8.77
CA LYS A 118 22.84 3.11 -9.68
C LYS A 118 21.68 2.76 -10.60
N PHE A 119 20.56 3.44 -10.43
CA PHE A 119 19.52 3.47 -11.45
C PHE A 119 20.14 4.12 -12.69
N GLY A 120 20.51 3.29 -13.66
CA GLY A 120 20.97 3.72 -14.98
C GLY A 120 19.82 4.20 -15.85
#